data_AF-A0A8T3XN93-F1
#
_entry.id   AF-A0A8T3XN93-F1
#
_cell.length_a   1.000
_cell.length_b   1.000
_cell.length_c   1.000
_cell.angle_alpha   90.00
_cell.angle_beta   90.00
_cell.angle_gamma   90.00
#
_symmetry.space_group_name_H-M   'P 1'
#
loop_
_entity.id
_entity.type
_entity.pdbx_description
1 polymer ?
#
loop_
_entity_poly.entity_id
_entity_poly.type
_entity_poly.pdbx_seq_one_letter_code
_entity_poly.pdbx_strand_id
1 'polypeptide(L)' 'MATITVSEEKFNKVLADVEALIEDVSSLFDQDEIAKKRIAEIKSNPSIGKSEKELDDYLTKRGINVG' A
#
# COMPACT_ATOMS: atom_id res chain seq x y z
N MET A 1 5.12 36.36 -7.89
CA MET A 1 4.33 35.12 -7.98
C MET A 1 2.91 35.51 -8.38
N ALA A 2 2.34 34.87 -9.40
CA ALA A 2 0.96 35.14 -9.79
C ALA A 2 0.01 34.35 -8.88
N THR A 3 -0.92 35.05 -8.23
CA THR A 3 -1.94 34.40 -7.39
C THR A 3 -3.07 33.93 -8.28
N ILE A 4 -3.31 32.62 -8.30
CA ILE A 4 -4.46 32.03 -9.02
C ILE A 4 -5.64 32.03 -8.05
N THR A 5 -6.69 32.78 -8.39
CA THR A 5 -7.93 32.78 -7.62
C THR A 5 -8.81 31.64 -8.13
N VAL A 6 -9.05 30.64 -7.29
CA VAL A 6 -9.95 29.52 -7.57
C VAL A 6 -11.21 29.71 -6.73
N SER A 7 -12.39 29.46 -7.30
CA SER A 7 -13.62 29.49 -6.52
C SER A 7 -13.62 28.34 -5.52
N GLU A 8 -14.10 28.62 -4.30
CA GLU A 8 -14.22 27.63 -3.22
C GLU A 8 -14.97 26.37 -3.68
N GLU A 9 -16.04 26.53 -4.46
CA GLU A 9 -16.80 25.42 -5.04
C GLU A 9 -15.93 24.48 -5.91
N LYS A 10 -15.08 25.04 -6.78
CA LYS A 10 -14.19 24.24 -7.63
C LYS A 10 -13.14 23.52 -6.79
N PHE A 11 -12.64 24.18 -5.76
CA PHE A 11 -11.67 23.58 -4.84
C PHE A 11 -12.28 22.41 -4.06
N ASN A 12 -13.48 22.60 -3.51
CA ASN A 12 -14.21 21.56 -2.78
C ASN A 12 -14.55 20.37 -3.68
N LYS A 13 -14.91 20.61 -4.94
CA LYS A 13 -15.13 19.53 -5.90
C LYS A 13 -13.88 18.69 -6.13
N VAL A 14 -12.73 19.35 -6.34
CA VAL A 14 -11.45 18.65 -6.52
C VAL A 14 -11.10 17.82 -5.29
N LEU A 15 -11.33 18.35 -4.08
CA LEU A 15 -11.09 17.58 -2.85
C LEU A 15 -11.98 16.33 -2.78
N ALA A 16 -13.28 16.47 -3.07
CA ALA A 16 -14.20 15.34 -3.07
C ALA A 16 -13.82 14.27 -4.11
N ASP A 17 -13.42 14.69 -5.31
CA ASP A 17 -12.95 13.77 -6.37
C ASP A 17 -11.68 13.02 -5.94
N VAL A 18 -10.77 13.68 -5.22
CA VAL A 18 -9.55 13.07 -4.66
C VAL A 18 -9.88 12.07 -3.56
N GLU A 19 -10.80 12.41 -2.65
CA GLU A 19 -11.25 11.49 -1.59
C GLU A 19 -11.89 10.23 -2.17
N ALA A 20 -12.76 10.36 -3.17
CA ALA A 20 -13.36 9.22 -3.86
C ALA A 20 -12.29 8.34 -4.53
N LEU A 21 -11.29 8.94 -5.18
CA LEU A 21 -10.18 8.20 -5.77
C LEU A 21 -9.35 7.45 -4.71
N ILE A 22 -9.11 8.07 -3.55
CA ILE A 22 -8.41 7.41 -2.44
C ILE A 22 -9.22 6.22 -1.94
N GLU A 23 -10.53 6.37 -1.78
CA GLU A 23 -11.43 5.29 -1.37
C GLU A 23 -11.41 4.13 -2.37
N ASP A 24 -11.58 4.42 -3.67
CA ASP A 24 -11.53 3.43 -4.74
C ASP A 24 -10.19 2.69 -4.76
N VAL A 25 -9.07 3.42 -4.71
CA VAL A 25 -7.74 2.80 -4.69
C VAL A 25 -7.53 1.99 -3.41
N SER A 26 -8.00 2.45 -2.26
CA SER A 26 -7.90 1.71 -1.01
C SER A 26 -8.66 0.38 -1.06
N SER A 27 -9.80 0.34 -1.75
CA SER A 27 -10.58 -0.87 -1.96
C SER A 27 -9.86 -1.91 -2.84
N LEU A 28 -8.98 -1.46 -3.74
CA LEU A 28 -8.15 -2.35 -4.57
C LEU A 28 -7.04 -3.03 -3.75
N PHE A 29 -6.69 -2.47 -2.60
CA PHE A 29 -5.68 -3.01 -1.69
C PHE A 29 -6.34 -3.58 -0.44
N ASP A 30 -7.04 -4.71 -0.59
CA ASP A 30 -7.54 -5.50 0.53
C ASP A 30 -6.36 -6.05 1.36
N GLN A 31 -5.97 -5.27 2.38
CA GLN A 31 -4.86 -5.60 3.26
C GLN A 31 -5.10 -6.90 4.03
N ASP A 32 -6.36 -7.25 4.30
CA ASP A 32 -6.72 -8.47 5.01
C ASP A 32 -6.49 -9.70 4.11
N GLU A 33 -6.91 -9.65 2.84
CA GLU A 33 -6.63 -10.72 1.87
C GLU A 33 -5.12 -10.83 1.55
N ILE A 34 -4.43 -9.70 1.47
CA ILE A 34 -2.97 -9.67 1.33
C ILE A 34 -2.30 -10.33 2.54
N ALA A 35 -2.75 -10.02 3.76
CA ALA A 35 -2.23 -10.62 4.99
C ALA A 35 -2.50 -12.13 5.05
N LYS A 36 -3.72 -12.57 4.72
CA LYS A 36 -4.06 -14.00 4.65
C LYS A 36 -3.18 -14.76 3.66
N LYS A 37 -2.97 -14.21 2.46
CA LYS A 37 -2.07 -14.81 1.45
C LYS A 37 -0.64 -14.92 1.97
N ARG A 38 -0.11 -13.88 2.63
CA ARG A 38 1.23 -13.90 3.23
C ARG A 38 1.36 -14.96 4.32
N ILE A 39 0.36 -15.08 5.20
CA ILE A 39 0.36 -16.12 6.26
C ILE A 39 0.33 -17.51 5.64
N ALA A 40 -0.49 -17.73 4.60
CA ALA A 40 -0.55 -19.01 3.90
C ALA A 40 0.80 -19.36 3.25
N GLU A 41 1.47 -18.39 2.63
CA GLU A 41 2.77 -18.56 2.01
C GLU A 41 3.85 -18.95 3.04
N ILE A 42 3.93 -18.24 4.16
CA ILE A 42 4.84 -18.55 5.28
C ILE A 42 4.60 -19.97 5.81
N LYS A 43 3.34 -20.36 5.98
CA LYS A 43 2.99 -21.73 6.42
C LYS A 43 3.37 -22.80 5.40
N SER A 44 3.25 -22.48 4.10
CA SER A 44 3.52 -23.42 3.00
C SER A 44 5.00 -23.57 2.66
N ASN A 45 5.83 -22.57 3.01
CA ASN A 45 7.26 -22.59 2.77
C ASN A 45 8.05 -22.42 4.08
N PRO A 46 8.40 -23.54 4.74
CA PRO A 46 9.10 -23.53 6.01
C PRO A 46 10.49 -22.89 5.96
N SER A 47 11.06 -22.62 4.79
CA SER A 47 12.37 -21.97 4.68
C SER A 47 12.32 -20.46 4.94
N ILE A 48 11.13 -19.85 4.87
CA ILE A 48 10.96 -18.43 5.19
C ILE A 48 11.28 -18.22 6.67
N GLY A 49 12.26 -17.37 6.98
CA GLY A 49 12.64 -17.03 8.35
C GLY A 49 13.46 -18.10 9.07
N LYS A 50 14.00 -19.11 8.38
CA LYS A 50 14.98 -20.04 8.97
C LYS A 50 16.35 -19.40 9.20
N SER A 51 16.66 -18.39 8.41
CA SER A 51 17.84 -17.54 8.56
C SER A 51 17.47 -16.08 8.34
N GLU A 52 18.28 -15.19 8.88
CA GLU A 52 18.16 -13.74 8.68
C GLU A 52 18.17 -13.40 7.18
N LYS A 53 19.07 -14.02 6.42
CA LYS A 53 19.13 -13.89 4.96
C LYS A 53 17.82 -14.29 4.26
N GLU A 54 17.21 -15.41 4.63
CA GLU A 54 15.94 -15.84 4.02
C GLU A 54 14.78 -14.93 4.38
N LEU A 55 14.80 -14.37 5.60
CA LEU A 55 13.85 -13.35 6.02
C LEU A 55 14.04 -12.07 5.21
N ASP A 56 15.28 -11.60 5.05
CA ASP A 56 15.61 -10.39 4.30
C ASP A 56 15.27 -10.51 2.82
N ASP A 57 15.59 -11.64 2.20
CA ASP A 57 15.22 -11.94 0.81
C ASP A 57 13.68 -11.98 0.66
N TYR A 58 12.97 -12.54 1.64
CA TYR A 58 11.50 -12.58 1.68
C TYR A 58 10.90 -11.16 1.83
N LEU A 59 11.47 -10.31 2.67
CA LEU A 59 11.01 -8.93 2.88
C LEU A 59 11.35 -8.03 1.67
N THR A 60 12.54 -8.16 1.10
CA THR A 60 13.01 -7.38 -0.06
C THR A 60 12.16 -7.62 -1.30
N LYS A 61 11.78 -8.88 -1.59
CA LYS A 61 10.86 -9.22 -2.69
C LYS A 61 9.49 -8.54 -2.58
N ARG A 62 9.12 -8.05 -1.39
CA ARG A 62 7.87 -7.35 -1.11
C ARG A 62 8.03 -5.84 -0.97
N GLY A 63 9.20 -5.31 -1.33
CA GLY A 63 9.49 -3.88 -1.30
C GLY A 63 9.78 -3.32 0.10
N ILE A 64 10.06 -4.18 1.08
CA ILE A 64 10.48 -3.75 2.42
C ILE A 64 11.99 -3.58 2.39
N ASN A 65 12.48 -2.38 2.72
CA ASN A 65 13.90 -2.10 2.80
C ASN A 65 14.44 -2.54 4.16
N VAL A 66 15.24 -3.59 4.16
CA VAL A 66 15.95 -4.13 5.33
C VAL A 66 17.39 -3.63 5.21
N GLY A 67 17.75 -2.68 6.07
CA GLY A 67 19.01 -1.92 6.00
C GLY A 67 20.19 -2.63 6.65
#